data_AF-A0A660NGF9-F1
#
_entry.id   AF-A0A660NGF9-F1
#
_cell.length_a   1.000
_cell.length_b   1.000
_cell.length_c   1.000
_cell.angle_alpha   90.00
_cell.angle_beta   90.00
_cell.angle_gamma   90.00
#
_symmetry.space_group_name_H-M   'P 1'
#
loop_
_entity.id
_entity.type
_entity.pdbx_description
1 polymer ?
#
loop_
_entity_poly.entity_id
_entity_poly.type
_entity_poly.pdbx_seq_one_letter_code
_entity_poly.pdbx_strand_id
1 'polypeptide(L)' 'MPSPGKALPPLRTDDEAEHFVDTADLSEYDLSDFRPMQFEFSKPGTSDILRTHASGTAR' A
#
# COMPACT_ATOMS: atom_id res chain seq x y z
N MET A 1 12.36 18.85 -10.80
CA MET A 1 12.06 18.35 -9.45
C MET A 1 10.64 17.81 -9.51
N PRO A 2 10.35 16.55 -9.17
CA PRO A 2 8.96 16.18 -9.02
C PRO A 2 8.39 16.99 -7.86
N SER A 3 7.25 17.63 -8.09
CA SER A 3 6.46 18.36 -7.11
C SER A 3 6.05 17.39 -5.99
N PRO A 4 6.00 17.80 -4.70
CA PRO A 4 5.41 16.93 -3.69
C PRO A 4 3.94 16.76 -4.06
N GLY A 5 3.56 15.55 -4.45
CA GLY A 5 2.17 15.21 -4.75
C GLY A 5 1.27 15.45 -3.54
N LYS A 6 -0.04 15.37 -3.73
CA LYS A 6 -1.00 15.44 -2.64
C LYS A 6 -0.76 14.28 -1.66
N ALA A 7 -0.93 14.53 -0.37
CA ALA A 7 -0.98 13.44 0.60
C ALA A 7 -2.16 12.52 0.31
N LEU A 8 -2.00 11.21 0.54
CA LEU A 8 -3.10 10.26 0.40
C LEU A 8 -4.19 10.56 1.44
N PRO A 9 -5.48 10.47 1.05
CA PRO A 9 -6.58 10.64 1.98
C PRO A 9 -6.66 9.46 2.97
N PRO A 10 -7.23 9.66 4.16
CA PRO A 10 -7.43 8.59 5.11
C PRO A 10 -8.57 7.66 4.66
N LEU A 11 -8.24 6.55 4.02
CA LEU A 11 -9.18 5.50 3.61
C LEU A 11 -9.46 4.57 4.80
N ARG A 12 -10.72 4.43 5.19
CA ARG A 12 -11.15 3.74 6.42
C ARG A 12 -11.66 2.32 6.19
N THR A 13 -12.02 2.02 4.95
CA THR A 13 -12.61 0.74 4.55
C THR A 13 -12.02 0.27 3.22
N ASP A 14 -12.05 -1.05 2.99
CA ASP A 14 -11.57 -1.63 1.74
C ASP A 14 -12.37 -1.10 0.55
N ASP A 15 -13.70 -1.01 0.65
CA ASP A 15 -14.57 -0.42 -0.39
C ASP A 15 -14.16 1.02 -0.76
N GLU A 16 -13.80 1.84 0.24
CA GLU A 16 -13.34 3.22 0.02
C GLU A 16 -11.99 3.23 -0.70
N ALA A 17 -11.10 2.30 -0.35
CA ALA A 17 -9.81 2.15 -1.00
C ALA A 17 -9.94 1.68 -2.44
N GLU A 18 -10.79 0.68 -2.70
CA GLU A 18 -11.10 0.18 -4.04
C GLU A 18 -11.66 1.31 -4.91
N HIS A 19 -12.69 2.01 -4.43
CA HIS A 19 -13.29 3.13 -5.15
C HIS A 19 -12.28 4.26 -5.42
N PHE A 20 -11.39 4.57 -4.47
CA PHE A 20 -10.35 5.57 -4.65
C PHE A 20 -9.38 5.19 -5.77
N VAL A 21 -8.88 3.95 -5.78
CA VAL A 21 -7.96 3.47 -6.82
C VAL A 21 -8.62 3.47 -8.20
N ASP A 22 -9.91 3.13 -8.27
CA ASP A 22 -10.66 3.10 -9.53
C ASP A 22 -10.92 4.49 -10.13
N THR A 23 -11.03 5.53 -9.28
CA THR A 23 -11.52 6.85 -9.71
C THR A 23 -10.50 7.97 -9.63
N ALA A 24 -9.46 7.86 -8.80
CA ALA A 24 -8.46 8.89 -8.61
C ALA A 24 -7.31 8.78 -9.62
N ASP A 25 -6.81 9.93 -10.08
CA ASP A 25 -5.52 9.98 -10.76
C ASP A 25 -4.38 9.86 -9.74
N LEU A 26 -3.79 8.67 -9.62
CA LEU A 26 -2.71 8.37 -8.67
C LEU A 26 -1.41 9.13 -8.97
N SER A 27 -1.23 9.69 -10.17
CA SER A 27 -0.05 10.50 -10.49
C SER A 27 -0.01 11.84 -9.76
N GLU A 28 -1.15 12.29 -9.23
CA GLU A 28 -1.26 13.52 -8.44
C GLU A 28 -0.82 13.35 -6.98
N TYR A 29 -0.65 12.12 -6.49
CA TYR A 29 -0.39 11.83 -5.09
C TYR A 29 1.08 11.49 -4.84
N ASP A 30 1.55 11.84 -3.65
CA ASP A 30 2.88 11.45 -3.20
C ASP A 30 2.87 10.00 -2.71
N LEU A 31 3.42 9.11 -3.52
CA LEU A 31 3.59 7.68 -3.20
C LEU A 31 5.05 7.35 -2.83
N SER A 32 5.91 8.35 -2.63
CA SER A 32 7.36 8.14 -2.43
C SER A 32 7.72 7.46 -1.10
N ASP A 33 6.86 7.61 -0.09
CA ASP A 33 7.01 6.96 1.21
C ASP A 33 6.61 5.47 1.21
N PHE A 34 6.08 4.95 0.08
CA PHE A 34 5.68 3.55 -0.01
C PHE A 34 6.92 2.66 0.08
N ARG A 35 6.92 1.78 1.07
CA ARG A 35 8.03 0.84 1.29
C ARG A 35 7.74 -0.47 0.57
N PRO A 36 8.74 -1.07 -0.08
CA PRO A 36 8.60 -2.42 -0.62
C PRO A 36 8.11 -3.39 0.47
N MET A 37 6.98 -4.06 0.20
CA MET A 37 6.47 -5.14 1.03
C MET A 37 6.65 -6.46 0.29
N GLN A 38 7.10 -7.47 1.01
CA GLN A 38 7.19 -8.84 0.52
C GLN A 38 6.16 -9.68 1.25
N PHE A 39 5.44 -10.49 0.48
CA PHE A 39 4.33 -11.32 0.93
C PHE A 39 4.68 -12.78 0.67
N GLU A 40 4.51 -13.64 1.68
CA GLU A 40 4.62 -15.09 1.53
C GLU A 40 3.24 -15.72 1.68
N PHE A 41 2.86 -16.56 0.72
CA PHE A 41 1.64 -17.35 0.82
C PHE A 41 1.83 -18.49 1.82
N SER A 42 0.88 -18.66 2.73
CA SER A 42 0.84 -19.86 3.57
C SER A 42 0.44 -21.08 2.75
N LYS A 43 0.84 -22.28 3.20
CA LYS A 43 0.46 -23.54 2.53
C LYS A 43 -1.07 -23.63 2.43
N PRO A 44 -1.61 -24.10 1.30
CA PRO A 44 -3.05 -24.20 1.10
C PRO A 44 -3.71 -25.00 2.24
N GLY A 45 -4.76 -24.43 2.84
CA GLY A 45 -5.48 -25.01 3.99
C GLY A 45 -5.11 -24.45 5.36
N THR A 46 -4.17 -23.50 5.43
CA THR A 46 -3.92 -22.70 6.65
C THR A 46 -4.58 -21.35 6.44
N SER A 47 -5.42 -20.88 7.38
CA SER A 47 -6.03 -19.54 7.31
C SER A 47 -4.97 -18.50 6.94
N ASP A 48 -5.20 -17.77 5.84
CA ASP A 48 -4.25 -16.84 5.22
C ASP A 48 -3.86 -15.70 6.18
N ILE A 49 -2.86 -15.94 7.01
CA ILE A 49 -2.16 -14.86 7.71
C ILE A 49 -1.13 -14.34 6.73
N LEU A 50 -1.46 -13.24 6.05
CA LEU A 50 -0.52 -12.50 5.23
C LEU A 50 0.59 -11.97 6.13
N ARG A 51 1.76 -12.62 6.13
CA ARG A 51 2.91 -12.19 6.93
C ARG A 51 3.73 -11.19 6.14
N THR A 52 3.60 -9.92 6.50
CA THR A 52 4.46 -8.87 5.96
C THR A 52 5.80 -8.91 6.68
N HIS A 53 6.88 -9.22 5.97
CA HIS A 53 8.22 -8.92 6.46
C HIS A 53 8.63 -7.56 5.91
N ALA A 54 8.46 -6.52 6.74
CA ALA A 54 9.08 -5.24 6.44
C ALA A 54 10.59 -5.46 6.44
N SER A 55 11.24 -5.36 5.27
CA SER A 55 12.70 -5.37 5.18
C SER A 55 13.21 -4.17 5.96
N GLY A 56 13.62 -4.41 7.20
CA GLY A 56 14.26 -3.43 8.05
C GLY A 56 15.66 -3.18 7.52
N THR A 57 15.83 -2.14 6.72
CA THR A 57 17.09 -1.38 6.72
C THR A 57 16.84 -0.13 7.55
N ALA A 58 16.93 -0.27 8.87
CA ALA A 58 17.26 0.86 9.71
C ALA A 58 18.72 1.22 9.38
N ARG A 59 18.94 2.46 8.96
CA ARG A 59 20.27 3.07 8.96
C ARG A 59 20.70 3.38 10.38
#